data_AF-A0A351I9R5-F1
#
_entry.id   AF-A0A351I9R5-F1
#
_cell.length_a   1.000
_cell.length_b   1.000
_cell.length_c   1.000
_cell.angle_alpha   90.00
_cell.angle_beta   90.00
_cell.angle_gamma   90.00
#
_symmetry.space_group_name_H-M   'P 1'
#
loop_
_entity.id
_entity.type
_entity.pdbx_description
1 polymer ?
#
loop_
_entity_poly.entity_id
_entity_poly.type
_entity_poly.pdbx_seq_one_letter_code
_entity_poly.pdbx_strand_id
1 'polypeptide(L)'
;MTDQEFVVYKDDRYSKIMKYYDDKANRSRFWYRFYSAYILVVSVAVTPILNLLPDSLIKIGSFTFGGKVIVSILSPTVALAAGLLSLFRCYGNWLSYRATWDALGHELHWYNADCGEYRNAPDKKCLFVDRVEALIISEGTGWFSRHKGGDIASSCGKQDTTDK
;
A
#
# COMPACT_ATOMS: atom_id res chain seq x y z
N MET A 1 4.11 17.70 -30.61
CA MET A 1 3.72 18.53 -29.44
C MET A 1 4.56 19.80 -29.44
N THR A 2 4.03 20.98 -29.09
CA THR A 2 4.85 22.21 -29.04
C THR A 2 5.72 22.24 -27.76
N ASP A 3 6.84 22.96 -27.82
CA ASP A 3 7.78 23.05 -26.69
C ASP A 3 7.15 23.63 -25.42
N GLN A 4 6.23 24.58 -25.58
CA GLN A 4 5.51 25.20 -24.47
C GLN A 4 4.53 24.22 -23.81
N GLU A 5 3.76 23.47 -24.60
CA GLU A 5 2.85 22.45 -24.08
C GLU A 5 3.59 21.38 -23.27
N PHE A 6 4.80 21.01 -23.72
CA PHE A 6 5.61 20.01 -23.02
C PHE A 6 6.11 20.49 -21.66
N VAL A 7 6.54 21.76 -21.57
CA VAL A 7 6.96 22.34 -20.28
C VAL A 7 5.79 22.39 -19.31
N VAL A 8 4.60 22.81 -19.77
CA VAL A 8 3.39 22.82 -18.94
C VAL A 8 3.04 21.41 -18.45
N TYR A 9 3.11 20.39 -19.32
CA TYR A 9 2.87 19.01 -18.92
C TYR A 9 3.86 18.53 -17.85
N LYS A 10 5.16 18.80 -18.04
CA LYS A 10 6.22 18.38 -17.13
C LYS A 10 6.09 19.05 -15.75
N ASP A 11 5.85 20.36 -15.73
CA ASP A 11 5.82 21.12 -14.49
C ASP A 11 4.50 20.97 -13.74
N ASP A 12 3.36 20.83 -14.44
CA ASP A 12 2.05 20.71 -13.80
C ASP A 12 1.65 19.24 -13.60
N ARG A 13 1.49 18.48 -14.70
CA ARG A 13 0.89 17.13 -14.67
C ARG A 13 1.87 16.11 -14.07
N TYR A 14 3.08 16.02 -14.62
CA TYR A 14 4.07 15.03 -14.19
C TYR A 14 4.49 15.25 -12.73
N SER A 15 4.77 16.50 -12.33
CA SER A 15 5.15 16.80 -10.94
C SER A 15 4.04 16.45 -9.93
N LYS A 16 2.76 16.72 -10.27
CA LYS A 16 1.60 16.33 -9.45
C LYS A 16 1.48 14.81 -9.33
N ILE A 17 1.66 14.09 -10.44
CA ILE A 17 1.63 12.62 -10.45
C ILE A 17 2.73 12.06 -9.55
N MET A 18 3.95 12.58 -9.66
CA MET A 18 5.08 12.14 -8.85
C MET A 18 4.83 12.34 -7.36
N LYS A 19 4.34 13.52 -6.96
CA LYS A 19 3.97 13.81 -5.56
C LYS A 19 2.84 12.92 -5.07
N TYR A 20 1.82 12.69 -5.90
CA TYR A 20 0.70 11.82 -5.55
C TYR A 20 1.16 10.39 -5.23
N TYR A 21 2.03 9.82 -6.07
CA TYR A 21 2.54 8.46 -5.84
C TYR A 21 3.47 8.38 -4.62
N ASP A 22 4.32 9.39 -4.38
CA ASP A 22 5.17 9.44 -3.19
C ASP A 22 4.35 9.53 -1.89
N ASP A 23 3.39 10.45 -1.82
CA ASP A 23 2.50 10.61 -0.66
C ASP A 23 1.68 9.33 -0.40
N LYS A 24 1.17 8.70 -1.46
CA LYS A 24 0.36 7.48 -1.35
C LYS A 24 1.21 6.27 -0.91
N ALA A 25 2.45 6.17 -1.39
CA ALA A 25 3.39 5.15 -0.96
C ALA A 25 3.77 5.34 0.52
N ASN A 26 4.11 6.58 0.93
CA ASN A 26 4.48 6.88 2.32
C ASN A 26 3.33 6.66 3.29
N ARG A 27 2.11 7.05 2.91
CA ARG A 27 0.91 6.80 3.73
C ARG A 27 0.65 5.31 3.90
N SER A 28 0.75 4.53 2.83
CA SER A 28 0.56 3.06 2.88
C SER A 28 1.63 2.38 3.75
N ARG A 29 2.89 2.83 3.64
CA ARG A 29 4.00 2.37 4.49
C ARG A 29 3.76 2.70 5.96
N PHE A 30 3.30 3.92 6.26
CA PHE A 30 3.04 4.36 7.62
C PHE A 30 1.94 3.52 8.27
N TRP A 31 0.80 3.34 7.60
CA TRP A 31 -0.28 2.51 8.11
C TRP A 31 0.14 1.05 8.31
N TYR A 32 0.86 0.47 7.36
CA TYR A 32 1.38 -0.90 7.50
C TYR A 32 2.28 -1.03 8.73
N ARG A 33 3.25 -0.12 8.89
CA ARG A 33 4.17 -0.13 10.04
C ARG A 33 3.44 0.11 11.36
N PHE A 34 2.47 1.02 11.37
CA PHE A 34 1.69 1.36 12.55
C PHE A 34 0.87 0.15 13.04
N TYR A 35 0.09 -0.49 12.15
CA TYR A 35 -0.70 -1.67 12.51
C TYR A 35 0.19 -2.88 12.87
N SER A 36 1.28 -3.11 12.13
CA SER A 36 2.21 -4.20 12.43
C SER A 36 2.89 -4.00 13.79
N ALA A 37 3.32 -2.78 14.10
CA ALA A 37 3.90 -2.45 15.40
C ALA A 37 2.86 -2.58 16.53
N TYR A 38 1.63 -2.12 16.30
CA TYR A 38 0.53 -2.25 17.25
C TYR A 38 0.26 -3.73 17.61
N ILE A 39 0.11 -4.59 16.61
CA ILE A 39 -0.13 -6.03 16.81
C ILE A 39 1.03 -6.66 17.60
N LEU A 40 2.28 -6.36 17.24
CA LEU A 40 3.47 -6.91 17.89
C LEU A 40 3.58 -6.45 19.35
N VAL A 41 3.46 -5.14 19.61
CA VAL A 41 3.55 -4.58 20.96
C VAL A 41 2.43 -5.13 21.84
N VAL A 42 1.18 -5.16 21.35
CA VAL A 42 0.06 -5.66 22.14
C VAL A 42 0.23 -7.15 22.44
N SER A 43 0.52 -7.97 21.43
CA SER A 43 0.59 -9.42 21.59
C SER A 43 1.78 -9.89 22.41
N VAL A 44 2.95 -9.26 22.26
CA VAL A 44 4.21 -9.73 22.85
C VAL A 44 4.50 -9.05 24.19
N ALA A 45 4.23 -7.75 24.33
CA ALA A 45 4.56 -7.02 25.53
C ALA A 45 3.35 -6.86 26.47
N VAL A 46 2.21 -6.42 25.94
CA VAL A 46 1.09 -5.98 26.78
C VAL A 46 0.32 -7.16 27.40
N THR A 47 0.03 -8.22 26.62
CA THR A 47 -0.70 -9.40 27.11
C THR A 47 -0.03 -10.12 28.29
N PRO A 48 1.28 -10.49 28.25
CA PRO A 48 1.90 -11.18 29.37
C PRO A 48 2.04 -10.29 30.62
N ILE A 49 2.31 -8.99 30.45
CA ILE A 49 2.42 -8.05 31.57
C ILE A 49 1.07 -7.89 32.28
N LEU A 50 -0.02 -7.73 31.52
CA LEU A 50 -1.37 -7.63 32.09
C LEU A 50 -1.81 -8.91 32.79
N ASN A 51 -1.40 -10.08 32.30
CA ASN A 51 -1.76 -11.36 32.90
C ASN A 51 -0.98 -11.64 34.21
N LEU A 52 0.22 -11.06 34.36
CA LEU A 52 1.07 -11.27 35.53
C LEU A 52 0.73 -10.31 36.69
N LEU A 53 0.12 -9.15 36.42
CA LEU A 53 -0.20 -8.16 37.44
C LEU A 53 -1.50 -8.52 38.20
N PRO A 54 -1.53 -8.40 39.55
CA PRO A 54 -2.74 -8.60 40.31
C PRO A 54 -3.78 -7.51 40.00
N ASP A 55 -5.06 -7.89 39.93
CA ASP A 55 -6.19 -7.02 39.54
C ASP A 55 -6.32 -5.74 40.40
N SER A 56 -5.70 -5.71 41.58
CA SER A 56 -5.71 -4.57 42.51
C SER A 56 -4.77 -3.41 42.13
N LEU A 57 -3.82 -3.62 41.21
CA LEU A 57 -2.79 -2.64 40.85
C LEU A 57 -3.04 -1.91 39.53
N ILE A 58 -4.06 -2.29 38.75
CA ILE A 58 -4.33 -1.70 37.44
C ILE A 58 -5.39 -0.60 37.58
N LYS A 59 -4.94 0.64 37.80
CA LYS A 59 -5.77 1.84 37.77
C LYS A 59 -5.43 2.66 36.53
N ILE A 60 -6.38 2.81 35.61
CA ILE A 60 -6.27 3.71 34.47
C ILE A 60 -7.23 4.88 34.75
N GLY A 61 -6.68 6.00 35.22
CA GLY A 61 -7.49 7.17 35.61
C GLY A 61 -8.39 6.89 36.83
N SER A 62 -9.67 7.23 36.74
CA SER A 62 -10.66 7.05 37.82
C SER A 62 -11.39 5.69 37.80
N PHE A 63 -11.12 4.82 36.82
CA PHE A 63 -11.81 3.54 36.68
C PHE A 63 -10.89 2.38 37.09
N THR A 64 -11.38 1.51 37.97
CA THR A 64 -10.66 0.28 38.37
C THR A 64 -11.23 -0.87 37.54
N PHE A 65 -10.48 -1.32 36.53
CA PHE A 65 -10.83 -2.50 35.74
C PHE A 65 -9.89 -3.65 36.13
N GLY A 66 -10.43 -4.85 36.31
CA GLY A 66 -9.59 -6.04 36.45
C GLY A 66 -8.79 -6.28 35.17
N GLY A 67 -7.52 -6.70 35.29
CA GLY A 67 -6.61 -6.88 34.16
C GLY A 67 -7.17 -7.82 33.09
N LYS A 68 -7.98 -8.79 33.51
CA LYS A 68 -8.70 -9.72 32.62
C LYS A 68 -9.69 -9.03 31.67
N VAL A 69 -10.40 -8.00 32.13
CA VAL A 69 -11.37 -7.25 31.30
C VAL A 69 -10.64 -6.50 30.19
N ILE A 70 -9.47 -5.93 30.50
CA ILE A 70 -8.63 -5.19 29.54
C ILE A 70 -8.10 -6.14 28.46
N VAL A 71 -7.61 -7.33 28.84
CA VAL A 71 -7.13 -8.33 27.88
C VAL A 71 -8.26 -8.83 26.98
N SER A 72 -9.45 -9.06 27.54
CA SER A 72 -10.64 -9.45 26.74
C SER A 72 -11.05 -8.39 25.72
N ILE A 73 -10.79 -7.10 25.98
CA ILE A 73 -11.06 -6.02 25.02
C ILE A 73 -9.91 -5.86 24.01
N LEU A 74 -8.65 -6.01 24.41
CA LEU A 74 -7.50 -5.89 23.49
C LEU A 74 -7.42 -7.04 22.48
N SER A 75 -7.82 -8.25 22.87
CA SER A 75 -7.74 -9.40 21.98
C SER A 75 -8.52 -9.22 20.66
N PRO A 76 -9.81 -8.81 20.67
CA PRO A 76 -10.53 -8.54 19.43
C PRO A 76 -10.01 -7.31 18.67
N THR A 77 -9.46 -6.29 19.33
CA THR A 77 -8.90 -5.13 18.60
C THR A 77 -7.66 -5.51 17.80
N VAL A 78 -6.82 -6.42 18.31
CA VAL A 78 -5.68 -6.97 17.56
C VAL A 78 -6.16 -7.79 16.37
N ALA A 79 -7.17 -8.64 16.56
CA ALA A 79 -7.74 -9.44 15.47
C ALA A 79 -8.38 -8.55 14.38
N LEU A 80 -9.09 -7.50 14.78
CA LEU A 80 -9.62 -6.50 13.86
C LEU A 80 -8.51 -5.77 13.12
N ALA A 81 -7.47 -5.30 13.81
CA ALA A 81 -6.32 -4.66 13.18
C ALA A 81 -5.61 -5.58 12.16
N ALA A 82 -5.42 -6.85 12.49
CA ALA A 82 -4.86 -7.85 11.59
C ALA A 82 -5.77 -8.12 10.38
N GLY A 83 -7.08 -8.20 10.62
CA GLY A 83 -8.10 -8.31 9.58
C GLY A 83 -8.07 -7.12 8.63
N LEU A 84 -8.06 -5.89 9.16
CA LEU A 84 -7.90 -4.67 8.35
C LEU A 84 -6.61 -4.70 7.54
N LEU A 85 -5.49 -5.10 8.14
CA LEU A 85 -4.20 -5.18 7.45
C LEU A 85 -4.24 -6.16 6.27
N SER A 86 -4.90 -7.30 6.45
CA SER A 86 -5.10 -8.30 5.38
C SER A 86 -6.04 -7.82 4.28
N LEU A 87 -7.13 -7.12 4.65
CA LEU A 87 -8.15 -6.64 3.73
C LEU A 87 -7.61 -5.55 2.81
N PHE A 88 -6.87 -4.60 3.38
CA PHE A 88 -6.30 -3.49 2.61
C PHE A 88 -5.09 -3.88 1.76
N ARG A 89 -4.56 -5.10 1.92
CA ARG A 89 -3.32 -5.56 1.25
C ARG A 89 -2.27 -4.45 1.22
N CYS A 90 -2.11 -3.73 2.34
CA CYS A 90 -1.35 -2.47 2.42
C CYS A 90 0.07 -2.62 1.87
N TYR A 91 0.67 -3.79 2.10
CA TYR A 91 2.00 -4.14 1.61
C TYR A 91 2.07 -4.19 0.08
N GLY A 92 1.14 -4.89 -0.57
CA GLY A 92 1.12 -5.02 -2.03
C GLY A 92 0.82 -3.69 -2.73
N ASN A 93 -0.08 -2.89 -2.16
CA ASN A 93 -0.35 -1.55 -2.66
C ASN A 93 0.87 -0.63 -2.50
N TRP A 94 1.54 -0.65 -1.34
CA TRP A 94 2.77 0.13 -1.13
C TRP A 94 3.86 -0.24 -2.14
N LEU A 95 4.11 -1.54 -2.34
CA LEU A 95 5.15 -2.00 -3.27
C LEU A 95 4.84 -1.60 -4.72
N SER A 96 3.58 -1.73 -5.13
CA SER A 96 3.15 -1.33 -6.48
C SER A 96 3.35 0.17 -6.70
N TYR A 97 2.89 1.01 -5.75
CA TYR A 97 3.06 2.46 -5.87
C TYR A 97 4.53 2.89 -5.89
N ARG A 98 5.40 2.22 -5.13
CA ARG A 98 6.84 2.51 -5.16
C ARG A 98 7.47 2.10 -6.49
N ALA A 99 7.11 0.93 -7.02
CA ALA A 99 7.58 0.49 -8.33
C ALA A 99 7.13 1.44 -9.45
N THR A 100 5.88 1.92 -9.42
CA THR A 100 5.40 2.94 -10.38
C THR A 100 6.14 4.26 -10.22
N TRP A 101 6.42 4.70 -8.99
CA TRP A 101 7.20 5.91 -8.73
C TRP A 101 8.64 5.79 -9.26
N ASP A 102 9.31 4.67 -9.00
CA ASP A 102 10.66 4.39 -9.52
C ASP A 102 10.65 4.35 -11.06
N ALA A 103 9.64 3.71 -11.67
CA ALA A 103 9.49 3.66 -13.13
C ALA A 103 9.27 5.05 -13.75
N LEU A 104 8.39 5.87 -13.16
CA LEU A 104 8.17 7.27 -13.60
C LEU A 104 9.46 8.08 -13.52
N GLY A 105 10.22 7.95 -12.42
CA GLY A 105 11.52 8.59 -12.27
C GLY A 105 12.52 8.14 -13.33
N HIS A 106 12.54 6.83 -13.63
CA HIS A 106 13.41 6.26 -14.65
C HIS A 106 13.14 6.83 -16.04
N GLU A 107 11.87 6.96 -16.44
CA GLU A 107 11.49 7.55 -17.73
C GLU A 107 11.96 9.01 -17.84
N LEU A 108 11.92 9.80 -16.76
CA LEU A 108 12.47 11.16 -16.77
C LEU A 108 14.00 11.16 -16.94
N HIS A 109 14.71 10.24 -16.28
CA HIS A 109 16.16 10.13 -16.44
C HIS A 109 16.54 9.70 -17.86
N TRP A 110 15.79 8.78 -18.46
CA TRP A 110 15.99 8.35 -19.85
C TRP A 110 15.75 9.47 -20.86
N TYR A 111 14.66 10.23 -20.68
CA TYR A 111 14.40 11.41 -21.50
C TYR A 111 15.52 12.44 -21.42
N ASN A 112 16.02 12.75 -20.20
CA ASN A 112 17.08 13.74 -20.00
C ASN A 112 18.46 13.26 -20.51
N ALA A 113 18.76 11.96 -20.38
CA ALA A 113 20.03 11.37 -20.82
C ALA A 113 20.06 11.06 -22.34
N ASP A 114 18.95 11.30 -23.04
CA ASP A 114 18.76 11.00 -24.45
C ASP A 114 19.20 9.57 -24.85
N CYS A 115 18.82 8.60 -24.02
CA CYS A 115 19.25 7.21 -24.15
C CYS A 115 18.07 6.28 -24.51
N GLY A 116 18.40 5.09 -25.01
CA GLY A 116 17.41 4.09 -25.41
C GLY A 116 16.55 4.55 -26.60
N GLU A 117 15.25 4.31 -26.51
CA GLU A 117 14.28 4.62 -27.57
C GLU A 117 14.11 6.12 -27.82
N TYR A 118 14.48 6.97 -26.86
CA TYR A 118 14.45 8.43 -27.02
C TYR A 118 15.50 8.94 -28.01
N ARG A 119 16.64 8.25 -28.16
CA ARG A 119 17.74 8.69 -29.02
C ARG A 119 17.36 8.72 -30.51
N ASN A 120 16.59 7.73 -30.94
CA ASN A 120 16.21 7.54 -32.35
C ASN A 120 14.76 7.98 -32.64
N ALA A 121 14.03 8.50 -31.65
CA ALA A 121 12.64 8.88 -31.82
C ALA A 121 12.50 10.24 -32.55
N PRO A 122 11.60 10.34 -33.54
CA PRO A 122 11.35 11.60 -34.25
C PRO A 122 10.67 12.66 -33.37
N ASP A 123 9.83 12.25 -32.42
CA ASP A 123 9.21 13.15 -31.43
C ASP A 123 9.37 12.58 -30.00
N LYS A 124 10.52 12.89 -29.38
CA LYS A 124 10.90 12.42 -28.03
C LYS A 124 9.90 12.86 -26.95
N LYS A 125 9.25 14.02 -27.15
CA LYS A 125 8.31 14.63 -26.20
C LYS A 125 7.00 13.86 -26.17
N CYS A 126 6.45 13.58 -27.36
CA CYS A 126 5.26 12.74 -27.48
C CYS A 126 5.50 11.33 -26.93
N LEU A 127 6.66 10.72 -27.20
CA LEU A 127 7.00 9.39 -26.70
C LEU A 127 7.10 9.35 -25.17
N PHE A 128 7.61 10.42 -24.54
CA PHE A 128 7.66 10.53 -23.08
C PHE A 128 6.26 10.58 -22.47
N VAL A 129 5.38 11.42 -23.01
CA VAL A 129 3.99 11.53 -22.52
C VAL A 129 3.27 10.19 -22.67
N ASP A 130 3.40 9.54 -23.81
CA ASP A 130 2.75 8.25 -24.07
C ASP A 130 3.20 7.17 -23.09
N ARG A 131 4.51 7.07 -22.81
CA ARG A 131 5.04 6.13 -21.81
C ARG A 131 4.58 6.43 -20.40
N VAL A 132 4.59 7.71 -19.99
CA VAL A 132 4.10 8.11 -18.65
C VAL A 132 2.63 7.76 -18.48
N GLU A 133 1.78 8.06 -19.47
CA GLU A 133 0.36 7.73 -19.41
C GLU A 133 0.11 6.21 -19.48
N ALA A 134 0.89 5.47 -20.27
CA ALA A 134 0.84 4.01 -20.30
C ALA A 134 1.19 3.38 -18.94
N LEU A 135 2.21 3.91 -18.23
CA LEU A 135 2.53 3.49 -16.86
C LEU A 135 1.37 3.76 -15.89
N ILE A 136 0.69 4.89 -16.01
CA ILE A 136 -0.46 5.23 -15.16
C ILE A 136 -1.65 4.30 -15.45
N ILE A 137 -1.95 4.05 -16.72
CA ILE A 137 -3.02 3.14 -17.14
C ILE A 137 -2.73 1.72 -16.65
N SER A 138 -1.51 1.23 -16.85
CA SER A 138 -1.10 -0.10 -16.41
C SER A 138 -1.22 -0.26 -14.89
N GLU A 139 -0.80 0.73 -14.09
CA GLU A 139 -0.99 0.69 -12.64
C GLU A 139 -2.47 0.73 -12.24
N GLY A 140 -3.31 1.47 -12.96
CA GLY A 140 -4.76 1.45 -12.79
C GLY A 140 -5.35 0.05 -13.00
N THR A 141 -4.99 -0.63 -14.10
CA THR A 141 -5.43 -2.01 -14.38
C THR A 141 -4.89 -3.01 -13.35
N GLY A 142 -3.65 -2.82 -12.90
CA GLY A 142 -3.04 -3.60 -11.83
C GLY A 142 -3.80 -3.44 -10.51
N TRP A 143 -4.16 -2.20 -10.17
CA TRP A 143 -4.97 -1.92 -8.99
C TRP A 143 -6.32 -2.63 -9.04
N PHE A 144 -7.05 -2.55 -10.16
CA PHE A 144 -8.33 -3.25 -10.32
C PHE A 144 -8.17 -4.77 -10.17
N SER A 145 -7.13 -5.36 -10.76
CA SER A 145 -6.87 -6.80 -10.67
C SER A 145 -6.59 -7.24 -9.23
N ARG A 146 -5.81 -6.45 -8.48
CA ARG A 146 -5.47 -6.72 -7.07
C ARG A 146 -6.67 -6.64 -6.13
N HIS A 147 -7.69 -5.86 -6.47
CA HIS A 147 -8.90 -5.68 -5.65
C HIS A 147 -10.08 -6.54 -6.10
N LYS A 148 -10.17 -6.91 -7.39
CA LYS A 148 -11.19 -7.82 -7.92
C LYS A 148 -10.95 -9.29 -7.55
N GLY A 149 -9.70 -9.68 -7.35
CA GLY A 149 -9.31 -11.04 -6.94
C GLY A 149 -9.68 -11.44 -5.50
N GLY A 150 -10.46 -10.62 -4.78
CA GLY A 150 -11.01 -10.97 -3.46
C GLY A 150 -12.23 -11.90 -3.51
N ASP A 151 -12.96 -11.95 -4.63
CA ASP A 151 -14.31 -12.53 -4.66
C ASP A 151 -14.48 -13.86 -5.45
N ILE A 152 -13.41 -14.45 -6.02
CA ILE A 152 -13.56 -15.61 -6.94
C ILE A 152 -12.67 -16.83 -6.66
N ALA A 153 -11.66 -16.73 -5.80
CA ALA A 153 -10.73 -17.85 -5.56
C ALA A 153 -11.15 -18.80 -4.41
N SER A 154 -12.19 -18.46 -3.64
CA SER A 154 -12.64 -19.29 -2.50
C SER A 154 -13.81 -20.23 -2.82
N SER A 155 -14.40 -20.14 -4.02
CA SER A 155 -15.57 -20.96 -4.41
C SER A 155 -15.26 -22.00 -5.49
N CYS A 156 -14.24 -21.78 -6.33
CA CYS A 156 -13.89 -22.68 -7.44
C CYS A 156 -12.69 -23.57 -7.09
N GLY A 157 -12.80 -24.40 -6.06
CA GLY A 157 -11.68 -25.25 -5.63
C GLY A 157 -12.01 -26.51 -4.84
N LYS A 158 -13.28 -26.77 -4.49
CA LYS A 158 -13.68 -28.02 -3.84
C LYS A 158 -15.10 -28.42 -4.23
N GLN A 159 -15.25 -29.05 -5.39
CA GLN A 159 -16.19 -30.15 -5.64
C GLN A 159 -15.98 -30.64 -7.07
N ASP A 160 -14.86 -31.32 -7.29
CA ASP A 160 -14.83 -32.40 -8.27
C ASP A 160 -13.80 -33.42 -7.80
N THR A 161 -14.22 -34.21 -6.83
CA THR A 161 -13.55 -35.46 -6.49
C THR A 161 -14.47 -36.61 -6.85
N THR A 162 -13.97 -37.41 -7.80
CA THR A 162 -14.20 -38.84 -7.97
C THR A 162 -15.55 -39.28 -8.54
N ASP A 163 -15.54 -39.36 -9.87
CA ASP A 163 -16.02 -40.51 -10.63
C ASP A 163 -15.39 -41.80 -10.08
N LYS A 164 -16.23 -42.71 -9.54
CA LYS A 164 -16.14 -44.18 -9.61
C LYS A 164 -17.30 -44.84 -8.86
#